data_AF-A0A369JM00-F1
#
_entry.id   AF-A0A369JM00-F1
#
_cell.length_a   1.000
_cell.length_b   1.000
_cell.length_c   1.000
_cell.angle_alpha   90.00
_cell.angle_beta   90.00
_cell.angle_gamma   90.00
#
_symmetry.space_group_name_H-M   'P 1'
#
loop_
_entity.id
_entity.type
_entity.pdbx_description
1 polymer ?
#
loop_
_entity_poly.entity_id
_entity_poly.type
_entity_poly.pdbx_seq_one_letter_code
_entity_poly.pdbx_strand_id
1 'polypeptide(L)'
;MFVHMDKCSAINIMLHSKDMRHRMGAHWDIWSKADIAHLSMALAPNTPSDQCSISQPIIQKKFYAGRALLEDEYSKTGQHHWSFEQLPGEAVIIPLGCPHQVSNRGQCVKIACNFISHSHISVLEDMEVSIQKMNFDLKWHMHTDLL
;
A
#
# COMPACT_ATOMS: atom_id res chain seq x y z
N MET A 1 -9.08 1.44 4.54
CA MET A 1 -8.22 2.06 3.52
C MET A 1 -7.78 0.96 2.59
N PHE A 2 -7.96 1.16 1.28
CA PHE A 2 -7.54 0.20 0.26
C PHE A 2 -6.02 0.12 0.16
N VAL A 3 -5.51 -0.95 -0.47
CA VAL A 3 -4.08 -1.16 -0.68
C VAL A 3 -3.51 0.02 -1.46
N HIS A 4 -2.44 0.62 -0.95
CA HIS A 4 -1.75 1.71 -1.61
C HIS A 4 -0.29 1.81 -1.15
N MET A 5 0.47 2.69 -1.77
CA MET A 5 1.82 3.07 -1.37
C MET A 5 1.91 4.58 -1.20
N ASP A 6 2.76 5.00 -0.27
CA ASP A 6 3.11 6.39 -0.07
C ASP A 6 4.39 6.77 -0.79
N LYS A 7 4.48 8.05 -1.17
CA LYS A 7 5.66 8.64 -1.81
C LYS A 7 6.84 8.86 -0.86
N CYS A 8 6.61 8.74 0.44
CA CYS A 8 7.60 8.88 1.51
C CYS A 8 7.38 7.76 2.54
N SER A 9 8.32 7.57 3.46
CA SER A 9 7.99 6.81 4.67
C SER A 9 6.96 7.58 5.49
N ALA A 10 6.19 6.85 6.29
CA ALA A 10 5.22 7.43 7.20
C ALA A 10 5.29 6.79 8.58
N ILE A 11 4.96 7.55 9.60
CA ILE A 11 4.63 7.05 10.94
C ILE A 11 3.17 7.35 11.21
N ASN A 12 2.42 6.34 11.63
CA ASN A 12 1.03 6.45 12.03
C ASN A 12 0.90 6.16 13.52
N ILE A 13 0.40 7.12 14.29
CA ILE A 13 0.21 7.00 15.73
C ILE A 13 -1.28 6.93 16.02
N MET A 14 -1.73 5.86 16.69
CA MET A 14 -3.11 5.75 17.13
C MET A 14 -3.30 6.51 18.43
N LEU A 15 -4.13 7.55 18.41
CA LEU A 15 -4.41 8.38 19.58
C LEU A 15 -5.58 7.85 20.41
N HIS A 16 -6.59 7.29 19.74
CA HIS A 16 -7.81 6.86 20.41
C HIS A 16 -8.51 5.74 19.65
N SER A 17 -9.19 4.88 20.42
CA SER A 17 -10.27 4.04 19.94
C SER A 17 -11.38 3.97 20.98
N LYS A 18 -12.64 3.98 20.53
CA LYS A 18 -13.82 3.98 21.41
C LYS A 18 -13.94 2.74 22.30
N ASP A 19 -13.56 1.57 21.80
CA ASP A 19 -13.72 0.30 22.54
C ASP A 19 -12.38 -0.39 22.80
N MET A 20 -11.71 0.09 23.85
CA MET A 20 -10.46 -0.48 24.32
C MET A 20 -10.61 -1.79 25.09
N ARG A 21 -11.82 -2.06 25.62
CA ARG A 21 -12.06 -3.28 26.41
C ARG A 21 -11.94 -4.53 25.55
N HIS A 22 -12.36 -4.42 24.29
CA HIS A 22 -12.21 -5.47 23.29
C HIS A 22 -10.96 -5.31 22.41
N ARG A 23 -10.02 -4.43 22.79
CA ARG A 23 -8.80 -4.12 22.03
C ARG A 23 -9.11 -3.80 20.56
N MET A 24 -10.19 -3.07 20.31
CA MET A 24 -10.62 -2.76 18.94
C MET A 24 -9.84 -1.56 18.43
N GLY A 25 -8.72 -1.79 17.76
CA GLY A 25 -7.92 -0.75 17.14
C GLY A 25 -8.06 -0.75 15.62
N ALA A 26 -6.94 -0.82 14.92
CA ALA A 26 -6.89 -0.99 13.47
C ALA A 26 -6.03 -2.19 13.08
N HIS A 27 -6.54 -3.00 12.16
CA HIS A 27 -5.79 -4.05 11.51
C HIS A 27 -4.95 -3.47 10.38
N TRP A 28 -3.69 -3.88 10.31
CA TRP A 28 -2.73 -3.49 9.29
C TRP A 28 -2.26 -4.71 8.55
N ASP A 29 -2.21 -4.61 7.22
CA ASP A 29 -1.43 -5.51 6.39
C ASP A 29 -0.39 -4.67 5.62
N ILE A 30 0.89 -5.05 5.70
CA ILE A 30 2.01 -4.37 5.06
C ILE A 30 2.82 -5.40 4.28
N TRP A 31 3.10 -5.12 3.01
CA TRP A 31 3.87 -5.99 2.13
C TRP A 31 5.27 -5.44 1.86
N SER A 32 6.20 -6.34 1.52
CA SER A 32 7.52 -5.95 1.05
C SER A 32 7.43 -5.33 -0.35
N LYS A 33 8.39 -4.45 -0.68
CA LYS A 33 8.58 -3.95 -2.05
C LYS A 33 8.78 -5.07 -3.07
N ALA A 34 9.45 -6.14 -2.64
CA ALA A 34 9.76 -7.28 -3.51
C ALA A 34 8.48 -7.99 -4.00
N ASP A 35 7.37 -7.85 -3.27
CA ASP A 35 6.12 -8.57 -3.53
C ASP A 35 5.12 -7.75 -4.36
N ILE A 36 5.48 -6.53 -4.75
CA ILE A 36 4.60 -5.57 -5.45
C ILE A 36 3.97 -6.18 -6.72
N ALA A 37 4.75 -6.85 -7.55
CA ALA A 37 4.28 -7.42 -8.81
C ALA A 37 3.29 -8.56 -8.55
N HIS A 38 3.62 -9.47 -7.64
CA HIS A 38 2.74 -10.57 -7.23
C HIS A 38 1.44 -10.07 -6.64
N LEU A 39 1.53 -9.14 -5.68
CA LEU A 39 0.35 -8.51 -5.07
C LEU A 39 -0.51 -7.79 -6.12
N SER A 40 0.10 -7.09 -7.08
CA SER A 40 -0.65 -6.42 -8.15
C SER A 40 -1.42 -7.41 -9.03
N MET A 41 -0.80 -8.53 -9.40
CA MET A 41 -1.45 -9.61 -10.16
C MET A 41 -2.58 -10.25 -9.36
N ALA A 42 -2.38 -10.47 -8.05
CA ALA A 42 -3.40 -11.03 -7.17
C ALA A 42 -4.64 -10.12 -7.07
N LEU A 43 -4.40 -8.81 -6.87
CA LEU A 43 -5.47 -7.82 -6.73
C LEU A 43 -6.22 -7.59 -8.05
N ALA A 44 -5.53 -7.67 -9.19
CA ALA A 44 -6.11 -7.44 -10.51
C ALA A 44 -5.59 -8.47 -11.54
N PRO A 45 -6.13 -9.71 -11.55
CA PRO A 45 -5.61 -10.81 -12.38
C PRO A 45 -5.63 -10.56 -13.90
N ASN A 46 -6.47 -9.63 -14.35
CA ASN A 46 -6.60 -9.27 -15.76
C ASN A 46 -5.66 -8.11 -16.17
N THR A 47 -4.90 -7.54 -15.23
CA THR A 47 -3.96 -6.46 -15.54
C THR A 47 -2.69 -7.03 -16.18
N PRO A 48 -2.22 -6.48 -17.30
CA PRO A 48 -0.96 -6.88 -17.93
C PRO A 48 0.23 -6.88 -16.97
N SER A 49 1.19 -7.80 -17.18
CA SER A 49 2.31 -8.02 -16.26
C SER A 49 3.27 -6.82 -16.18
N ASP A 50 3.44 -6.08 -17.26
CA ASP A 50 4.19 -4.82 -17.31
C ASP A 50 3.54 -3.75 -16.42
N GLN A 51 2.22 -3.62 -16.46
CA GLN A 51 1.45 -2.71 -15.59
C GLN A 51 1.49 -3.15 -14.13
N CYS A 52 1.42 -4.45 -13.86
CA CYS A 52 1.58 -5.00 -12.51
C CYS A 52 2.99 -4.75 -11.95
N SER A 53 4.03 -4.85 -12.79
CA SER A 53 5.42 -4.60 -12.38
C SER A 53 5.67 -3.15 -11.97
N ILE A 54 4.93 -2.19 -12.55
CA ILE A 54 4.96 -0.78 -12.16
C ILE A 54 3.89 -0.42 -11.11
N SER A 55 3.31 -1.41 -10.44
CA SER A 55 2.35 -1.23 -9.34
C SER A 55 1.03 -0.53 -9.71
N GLN A 56 0.62 -0.51 -10.98
CA GLN A 56 -0.59 0.22 -11.39
C GLN A 56 -1.83 -0.13 -10.55
N PRO A 57 -2.17 -1.42 -10.30
CA PRO A 57 -3.33 -1.78 -9.48
C PRO A 57 -3.30 -1.18 -8.07
N ILE A 58 -2.10 -1.11 -7.47
CA ILE A 58 -1.88 -0.54 -6.13
C ILE A 58 -1.98 0.99 -6.17
N ILE A 59 -1.40 1.64 -7.18
CA ILE A 59 -1.42 3.11 -7.36
C ILE A 59 -2.85 3.63 -7.56
N GLN A 60 -3.72 2.84 -8.20
CA GLN A 60 -5.12 3.20 -8.39
C GLN A 60 -5.94 3.23 -7.09
N LYS A 61 -5.44 2.60 -6.01
CA LYS A 61 -6.08 2.56 -4.68
C LYS A 61 -7.53 2.09 -4.72
N LYS A 62 -7.85 1.05 -5.51
CA LYS A 62 -9.22 0.52 -5.69
C LYS A 62 -9.47 -0.82 -5.00
N PHE A 63 -8.41 -1.53 -4.63
CA PHE A 63 -8.52 -2.92 -4.17
C PHE A 63 -8.25 -3.04 -2.68
N TYR A 64 -8.98 -3.93 -2.04
CA TYR A 64 -8.73 -4.38 -0.67
C TYR A 64 -8.33 -5.86 -0.72
N ALA A 65 -7.17 -6.20 -0.15
CA ALA A 65 -6.73 -7.58 -0.03
C ALA A 65 -7.51 -8.26 1.10
N GLY A 66 -8.58 -8.97 0.73
CA GLY A 66 -9.36 -9.75 1.68
C GLY A 66 -8.63 -11.01 2.12
N ARG A 67 -9.09 -11.62 3.24
CA ARG A 67 -8.49 -12.84 3.80
C ARG A 67 -8.36 -13.97 2.77
N ALA A 68 -9.39 -14.22 1.98
CA ALA A 68 -9.38 -15.30 0.98
C ALA A 68 -8.28 -15.10 -0.08
N LEU A 69 -8.07 -13.86 -0.53
CA LEU A 69 -7.00 -13.53 -1.47
C LEU A 69 -5.63 -13.72 -0.81
N LEU A 70 -5.48 -13.28 0.44
CA LEU A 70 -4.22 -13.43 1.18
C LEU A 70 -3.85 -14.88 1.46
N GLU A 71 -4.83 -15.72 1.80
CA GLU A 71 -4.65 -17.16 2.00
C GLU A 71 -4.26 -17.87 0.70
N ASP A 72 -4.95 -17.55 -0.40
CA ASP A 72 -4.67 -18.09 -1.72
C ASP A 72 -3.25 -17.70 -2.20
N GLU A 73 -2.89 -16.42 -2.10
CA GLU A 73 -1.55 -15.93 -2.45
C GLU A 73 -0.44 -16.56 -1.62
N TYR A 74 -0.64 -16.67 -0.31
CA TYR A 74 0.31 -17.33 0.57
C TYR A 74 0.48 -18.81 0.19
N SER A 75 -0.61 -19.51 -0.12
CA SER A 75 -0.56 -20.92 -0.52
C SER A 75 0.21 -21.15 -1.83
N LYS A 76 0.14 -20.20 -2.76
CA LYS A 76 0.79 -20.28 -4.08
C LYS A 76 2.25 -19.87 -4.07
N THR A 77 2.58 -18.84 -3.30
CA THR A 77 3.89 -18.17 -3.38
C THR A 77 4.77 -18.40 -2.15
N GLY A 78 4.18 -18.77 -1.02
CA GLY A 78 4.84 -18.79 0.29
C GLY A 78 5.24 -17.40 0.80
N GLN A 79 4.85 -16.32 0.12
CA GLN A 79 5.22 -14.96 0.49
C GLN A 79 4.40 -14.49 1.68
N HIS A 80 5.10 -14.07 2.73
CA HIS A 80 4.49 -13.52 3.93
C HIS A 80 4.38 -12.00 3.84
N HIS A 81 3.34 -11.46 4.48
CA HIS A 81 3.19 -10.04 4.76
C HIS A 81 3.07 -9.83 6.27
N TRP A 82 3.33 -8.61 6.75
CA TRP A 82 3.11 -8.27 8.14
C TRP A 82 1.64 -7.98 8.35
N SER A 83 0.96 -8.78 9.18
CA SER A 83 -0.43 -8.62 9.55
C SER A 83 -0.56 -8.49 11.07
N PHE A 84 -1.08 -7.37 11.56
CA PHE A 84 -1.14 -7.09 13.01
C PHE A 84 -2.21 -6.06 13.37
N GLU A 85 -2.57 -6.01 14.66
CA GLU A 85 -3.48 -5.01 15.20
C GLU A 85 -2.67 -3.88 15.86
N GLN A 86 -3.06 -2.64 15.57
CA GLN A 86 -2.55 -1.41 16.20
C GLN A 86 -3.58 -0.90 17.21
N LEU A 87 -3.15 -0.59 18.43
CA LEU A 87 -3.94 -0.05 19.52
C LEU A 87 -3.53 1.40 19.87
N PRO A 88 -4.38 2.16 20.59
CA PRO A 88 -4.03 3.47 21.12
C PRO A 88 -2.73 3.48 21.91
N GLY A 89 -1.88 4.48 21.62
CA GLY A 89 -0.52 4.60 22.14
C GLY A 89 0.54 3.94 21.26
N GLU A 90 0.16 3.09 20.30
CA GLU A 90 1.10 2.42 19.41
C GLU A 90 1.36 3.23 18.14
N ALA A 91 2.59 3.12 17.65
CA ALA A 91 3.05 3.73 16.41
C ALA A 91 3.39 2.64 15.38
N VAL A 92 2.92 2.84 14.15
CA VAL A 92 3.23 2.00 13.00
C VAL A 92 4.09 2.80 12.04
N ILE A 93 5.30 2.30 11.76
CA ILE A 93 6.17 2.88 10.74
C ILE A 93 5.93 2.12 9.43
N ILE A 94 5.56 2.85 8.39
CA ILE A 94 5.45 2.36 7.03
C ILE A 94 6.70 2.81 6.26
N PRO A 95 7.58 1.88 5.84
CA PRO A 95 8.70 2.24 5.00
C PRO A 95 8.24 2.73 3.63
N LEU A 96 8.97 3.71 3.08
CA LEU A 96 8.76 4.23 1.72
C LEU A 96 8.57 3.08 0.74
N GLY A 97 7.50 3.11 -0.07
CA GLY A 97 7.26 2.15 -1.15
C GLY A 97 6.80 0.75 -0.72
N CYS A 98 6.55 0.51 0.56
CA CYS A 98 5.85 -0.72 0.98
C CYS A 98 4.34 -0.56 0.76
N PRO A 99 3.69 -1.46 -0.01
CA PRO A 99 2.24 -1.50 -0.08
C PRO A 99 1.66 -1.76 1.31
N HIS A 100 0.52 -1.12 1.61
CA HIS A 100 -0.17 -1.35 2.86
C HIS A 100 -1.67 -1.06 2.76
N GLN A 101 -2.46 -1.70 3.61
CA GLN A 101 -3.86 -1.42 3.83
C GLN A 101 -4.16 -1.36 5.32
N VAL A 102 -5.29 -0.71 5.66
CA VAL A 102 -5.70 -0.53 7.05
C VAL A 102 -7.20 -0.73 7.17
N SER A 103 -7.64 -1.56 8.10
CA SER A 103 -9.05 -1.74 8.43
C SER A 103 -9.31 -1.40 9.89
N ASN A 104 -10.17 -0.42 10.13
CA ASN A 104 -10.54 -0.06 11.49
C ASN A 104 -11.45 -1.15 12.07
N ARG A 105 -11.05 -1.75 13.19
CA ARG A 105 -11.91 -2.66 13.95
C ARG A 105 -12.91 -1.88 14.83
N GLY A 106 -12.59 -0.64 15.21
CA GLY A 106 -13.47 0.26 15.97
C GLY A 106 -13.45 1.71 15.48
N GLN A 107 -14.07 2.61 16.23
CA GLN A 107 -14.01 4.06 15.96
C GLN A 107 -12.64 4.60 16.38
N CYS A 108 -11.73 4.75 15.43
CA CYS A 108 -10.32 5.10 15.69
C CYS A 108 -10.00 6.53 15.27
N VAL A 109 -9.13 7.20 16.05
CA VAL A 109 -8.48 8.48 15.69
C VAL A 109 -6.99 8.24 15.58
N LYS A 110 -6.39 8.66 14.47
CA LYS A 110 -4.96 8.48 14.17
C LYS A 110 -4.37 9.77 13.62
N ILE A 111 -3.10 10.01 13.90
CA ILE A 111 -2.29 11.03 13.22
C ILE A 111 -1.21 10.31 12.42
N ALA A 112 -0.97 10.75 11.18
CA ALA A 112 0.12 10.29 10.36
C ALA A 112 1.06 11.45 10.02
N CYS A 113 2.36 11.16 10.02
CA CYS A 113 3.40 12.11 9.61
C CYS A 113 4.31 11.44 8.60
N ASN A 114 4.58 12.13 7.48
CA ASN A 114 5.51 11.68 6.48
C ASN A 114 6.93 12.14 6.83
N PHE A 115 7.91 11.28 6.57
CA PHE A 115 9.31 11.61 6.76
C PHE A 115 10.19 10.98 5.68
N ILE A 116 11.35 11.58 5.48
CA ILE A 116 12.39 11.09 4.57
C ILE A 116 13.64 10.87 5.41
N SER A 117 14.23 9.67 5.33
CA SER A 117 15.56 9.40 5.87
C SER A 117 16.61 9.57 4.76
N HIS A 118 17.87 9.80 5.14
CA HIS A 118 18.98 9.91 4.18
C HIS A 118 19.09 8.68 3.26
N SER A 119 18.80 7.49 3.78
CA SER A 119 18.79 6.23 3.01
C SER A 119 17.70 6.15 1.94
N HIS A 120 16.73 7.07 1.91
CA HIS A 120 15.62 7.07 0.96
C HIS A 120 15.84 8.03 -0.21
N ILE A 121 16.87 8.88 -0.18
CA ILE A 121 17.09 9.91 -1.22
C ILE A 121 17.27 9.26 -2.60
N SER A 122 18.09 8.22 -2.72
CA SER A 122 18.29 7.51 -3.99
C SER A 122 17.01 6.81 -4.49
N VAL A 123 16.23 6.22 -3.58
CA VAL A 123 14.96 5.55 -3.92
C VAL A 123 13.88 6.55 -4.35
N LEU A 124 13.89 7.76 -3.79
CA LEU A 124 12.97 8.83 -4.16
C LEU A 124 13.25 9.34 -5.58
N GLU A 125 14.52 9.47 -5.96
CA GLU A 125 14.92 9.84 -7.32
C GLU A 125 14.39 8.84 -8.35
N ASP A 126 14.55 7.53 -8.09
CA ASP A 126 14.04 6.46 -8.95
C ASP A 126 12.51 6.44 -9.04
N MET A 127 11.82 6.67 -7.92
CA MET A 127 10.36 6.76 -7.89
C MET A 127 9.84 8.00 -8.63
N GLU A 128 10.52 9.14 -8.52
CA GLU A 128 10.13 10.36 -9.22
C GLU A 128 10.24 10.18 -10.74
N VAL A 129 11.33 9.57 -11.21
CA VAL A 129 11.50 9.20 -12.63
C VAL A 129 10.38 8.26 -13.10
N SER A 130 10.01 7.28 -12.27
CA SER A 130 8.96 6.31 -12.60
C SER A 130 7.57 6.97 -12.67
N ILE A 131 7.27 7.89 -11.74
CA ILE A 131 6.02 8.67 -11.73
C ILE A 131 5.96 9.64 -12.92
N GLN A 132 7.08 10.26 -13.29
CA GLN A 132 7.14 11.12 -14.49
C GLN A 132 6.87 10.31 -15.76
N LYS A 133 7.44 9.10 -15.90
CA LYS A 133 7.14 8.19 -17.02
C LYS A 133 5.66 7.79 -17.06
N MET A 134 5.09 7.38 -15.92
CA MET A 134 3.66 7.04 -15.85
C MET A 134 2.74 8.22 -16.22
N ASN A 135 3.06 9.44 -15.78
CA ASN A 135 2.31 10.63 -16.14
C ASN A 135 2.44 10.99 -17.63
N PHE A 136 3.58 10.69 -18.24
CA PHE A 136 3.79 10.86 -19.68
C PHE A 136 2.95 9.85 -20.47
N ASP A 137 3.00 8.57 -20.10
CA ASP A 137 2.22 7.52 -20.77
C ASP A 137 0.70 7.75 -20.61
N LEU A 138 0.24 8.20 -19.45
CA LEU A 138 -1.16 8.59 -19.23
C LEU A 138 -1.58 9.81 -20.09
N LYS A 139 -0.67 10.75 -20.35
CA LYS A 139 -0.93 11.88 -21.27
C LYS A 139 -1.10 11.43 -22.72
N TRP A 140 -0.36 10.42 -23.17
CA TRP A 140 -0.49 9.89 -24.53
C TRP A 140 -1.78 9.08 -24.75
N HIS A 141 -2.31 8.44 -23.71
CA HIS A 141 -3.58 7.71 -23.80
C HIS A 141 -4.83 8.61 -23.71
N MET A 142 -4.67 9.91 -23.44
CA MET A 142 -5.77 10.86 -23.32
C MET A 142 -6.11 11.62 -24.60
N HIS A 143 -5.40 11.42 -25.73
CA HIS A 143 -5.78 12.03 -27.02
C HIS A 143 -5.22 11.23 -28.22
N THR A 144 -5.89 10.14 -28.57
CA THR A 144 -5.89 9.64 -29.97
C THR A 144 -7.30 9.29 -30.47
N ASP A 145 -8.31 9.24 -29.61
CA ASP A 145 -9.70 8.95 -30.02
C ASP A 145 -10.48 10.18 -30.54
N LEU A 146 -9.79 11.28 -30.84
CA LEU A 146 -10.36 12.51 -31.41
C LEU A 146 -9.57 13.05 -32.62
N LEU A 147 -8.87 12.18 -33.35
CA LEU A 147 -8.36 12.48 -34.70
C LEU A 147 -8.86 11.43 -35.70
#